data_AF-A0A818S020-F1
#
_entry.id   AF-A0A818S020-F1
#
_cell.length_a   1.000
_cell.length_b   1.000
_cell.length_c   1.000
_cell.angle_alpha   90.00
_cell.angle_beta   90.00
_cell.angle_gamma   90.00
#
_symmetry.space_group_name_H-M   'P 1'
#
loop_
_entity.id
_entity.type
_entity.pdbx_description
1 polymer ?
#
loop_
_entity_poly.entity_id
_entity_poly.type
_entity_poly.pdbx_seq_one_letter_code
_entity_poly.pdbx_strand_id
1 'polypeptide(L)'
;VAAINITKPQHPKIIKQLPPNEQNDSLSILSDCPENVESPSNVMNINNSQNNNKKYFKVLLISVGVLLILGILASVAMGIYALVYITRTTVTSTTMTTTTTTTTTTTSTAAQCYSYTTMNDVTRLATAGSGYTSDYSLFSTGTWIRFSGAGGTQITTSSPGQYHCTAQYTGWYSGSLPSSGETVNGTVCYTYSASSCYYANIISVTNCGSFYVYDLVNPSISYMRYCTV
;
A
#
# COMPACT_ATOMS: atom_id res chain seq x y z
N VAL A 1 10.17 -71.58 19.94
CA VAL A 1 9.97 -70.19 19.45
C VAL A 1 8.50 -69.87 19.63
N ALA A 2 8.13 -69.26 20.76
CA ALA A 2 6.75 -68.90 21.07
C ALA A 2 6.59 -67.38 20.89
N ALA A 3 5.67 -66.96 20.03
CA ALA A 3 5.42 -65.56 19.71
C ALA A 3 4.55 -64.91 20.80
N ILE A 4 5.03 -63.78 21.31
CA ILE A 4 4.35 -62.92 22.29
C ILE A 4 3.46 -61.95 21.49
N ASN A 5 2.14 -62.04 21.66
CA ASN A 5 1.20 -61.02 21.17
C ASN A 5 1.05 -59.94 22.25
N ILE A 6 1.59 -58.75 22.00
CA ILE A 6 1.43 -57.58 22.87
C ILE A 6 0.23 -56.76 22.38
N THR A 7 -0.85 -56.78 23.15
CA THR A 7 -2.03 -55.92 22.96
C THR A 7 -1.74 -54.51 23.51
N LYS A 8 -1.94 -53.48 22.69
CA LYS A 8 -1.75 -52.06 23.06
C LYS A 8 -2.84 -51.59 24.05
N PRO A 9 -2.52 -50.82 25.12
CA PRO A 9 -3.51 -50.34 26.06
C PRO A 9 -4.34 -49.18 25.47
N GLN A 10 -5.66 -49.26 25.63
CA GLN A 10 -6.63 -48.22 25.32
C GLN A 10 -6.70 -47.23 26.49
N HIS A 11 -6.55 -45.93 26.22
CA HIS A 11 -6.76 -44.86 27.21
C HIS A 11 -8.26 -44.68 27.50
N PRO A 12 -8.68 -44.44 28.76
CA PRO A 12 -10.08 -44.26 29.11
C PRO A 12 -10.60 -42.88 28.67
N LYS A 13 -11.72 -42.87 27.95
CA LYS A 13 -12.55 -41.68 27.70
C LYS A 13 -13.21 -41.25 29.01
N ILE A 14 -12.83 -40.09 29.55
CA ILE A 14 -13.60 -39.42 30.60
C ILE A 14 -14.69 -38.60 29.90
N ILE A 15 -15.94 -39.07 29.99
CA ILE A 15 -17.13 -38.33 29.58
C ILE A 15 -17.48 -37.39 30.73
N LYS A 16 -17.22 -36.08 30.58
CA LYS A 16 -17.89 -35.06 31.39
C LYS A 16 -19.18 -34.67 30.69
N GLN A 17 -20.29 -34.98 31.34
CA GLN A 17 -21.64 -34.61 30.93
C GLN A 17 -21.87 -33.14 31.31
N LEU A 18 -22.01 -32.25 30.32
CA LEU A 18 -22.49 -30.88 30.51
C LEU A 18 -24.03 -30.82 30.33
N PRO A 19 -24.73 -29.91 31.03
CA PRO A 19 -26.19 -29.83 31.03
C PRO A 19 -26.78 -29.36 29.68
N PRO A 20 -28.02 -29.74 29.34
CA PRO A 20 -28.64 -29.42 28.07
C PRO A 20 -29.36 -28.07 28.16
N ASN A 21 -28.89 -27.08 27.39
CA ASN A 21 -29.67 -26.02 26.73
C ASN A 21 -28.75 -24.86 26.36
N GLU A 22 -28.18 -24.91 25.15
CA GLU A 22 -27.90 -23.74 24.32
C GLU A 22 -27.54 -24.26 22.93
N GLN A 23 -28.55 -24.79 22.26
CA GLN A 23 -28.47 -25.12 20.84
C GLN A 23 -29.38 -24.12 20.16
N ASN A 24 -28.73 -23.06 19.65
CA ASN A 24 -29.19 -21.97 18.77
C ASN A 24 -28.67 -20.63 19.30
N ASP A 25 -27.39 -20.31 19.02
CA ASP A 25 -26.89 -18.92 18.87
C ASP A 25 -25.39 -18.91 18.49
N SER A 26 -25.05 -19.62 17.42
CA SER A 26 -23.72 -19.51 16.80
C SER A 26 -23.83 -19.72 15.30
N LEU A 27 -24.60 -18.85 14.64
CA LEU A 27 -24.68 -18.75 13.18
C LEU A 27 -25.41 -17.44 12.81
N SER A 28 -24.76 -16.30 13.00
CA SER A 28 -25.06 -15.06 12.23
C SER A 28 -24.26 -13.86 12.74
N ILE A 29 -22.98 -13.73 12.39
CA ILE A 29 -22.43 -12.45 11.88
C ILE A 29 -21.30 -12.78 10.88
N LEU A 30 -21.62 -13.57 9.85
CA LEU A 30 -20.91 -13.44 8.59
C LEU A 30 -21.64 -12.30 7.89
N SER A 31 -21.08 -11.08 7.93
CA SER A 31 -21.58 -10.02 7.07
C SER A 31 -21.25 -10.44 5.64
N ASP A 32 -22.23 -11.05 4.97
CA ASP A 32 -22.14 -11.38 3.55
C ASP A 32 -21.79 -10.11 2.78
N CYS A 33 -20.61 -10.10 2.18
CA CYS A 33 -20.19 -9.05 1.27
C CYS A 33 -20.64 -9.41 -0.15
N PRO A 34 -21.14 -8.46 -0.95
CA PRO A 34 -21.53 -8.75 -2.32
C PRO A 34 -20.28 -9.06 -3.16
N GLU A 35 -20.10 -10.33 -3.52
CA GLU A 35 -19.31 -10.77 -4.65
C GLU A 35 -19.94 -10.19 -5.91
N ASN A 36 -19.24 -9.35 -6.69
CA ASN A 36 -19.45 -9.14 -8.13
C ASN A 36 -18.53 -8.04 -8.68
N VAL A 37 -17.34 -8.39 -9.21
CA VAL A 37 -16.76 -7.75 -10.41
C VAL A 37 -15.90 -8.76 -11.16
N GLU A 38 -16.46 -9.39 -12.19
CA GLU A 38 -15.72 -10.11 -13.23
C GLU A 38 -14.91 -9.12 -14.10
N SER A 39 -13.69 -9.51 -14.48
CA SER A 39 -12.88 -8.79 -15.48
C SER A 39 -12.64 -9.69 -16.70
N PRO A 40 -12.90 -9.23 -17.94
CA PRO A 40 -12.79 -10.09 -19.12
C PRO A 40 -11.35 -10.17 -19.64
N SER A 41 -10.92 -11.41 -19.92
CA SER A 41 -9.68 -11.72 -20.64
C SER A 41 -9.97 -11.77 -22.14
N ASN A 42 -9.40 -10.87 -22.95
CA ASN A 42 -9.45 -10.95 -24.42
C ASN A 42 -8.03 -11.13 -25.00
N VAL A 43 -7.80 -12.28 -25.63
CA VAL A 43 -6.63 -12.60 -26.44
C VAL A 43 -6.96 -12.27 -27.90
N MET A 44 -6.14 -11.47 -28.60
CA MET A 44 -6.34 -11.14 -30.01
C MET A 44 -5.18 -11.66 -30.90
N ASN A 45 -5.55 -12.33 -31.99
CA ASN A 45 -4.71 -13.10 -32.91
C ASN A 45 -4.15 -12.22 -34.06
N ILE A 46 -2.83 -12.25 -34.30
CA ILE A 46 -2.10 -11.39 -35.26
C ILE A 46 -1.55 -12.27 -36.37
N ASN A 47 -2.12 -12.27 -37.59
CA ASN A 47 -1.42 -12.84 -38.75
C ASN A 47 -1.82 -12.34 -40.16
N ASN A 48 -2.44 -11.16 -40.29
CA ASN A 48 -2.78 -10.61 -41.63
C ASN A 48 -2.05 -9.30 -42.00
N SER A 49 -0.97 -8.94 -41.28
CA SER A 49 -0.27 -7.64 -41.38
C SER A 49 1.20 -7.79 -41.82
N GLN A 50 1.49 -8.47 -42.93
CA GLN A 50 2.89 -8.59 -43.40
C GLN A 50 3.15 -8.10 -44.83
N ASN A 51 2.12 -7.91 -45.67
CA ASN A 51 2.36 -7.47 -47.06
C ASN A 51 2.16 -5.96 -47.31
N ASN A 52 1.41 -5.26 -46.45
CA ASN A 52 1.26 -3.80 -46.57
C ASN A 52 2.47 -3.04 -46.00
N ASN A 53 3.21 -3.62 -45.04
CA ASN A 53 4.29 -2.94 -44.31
C ASN A 53 5.52 -2.60 -45.16
N LYS A 54 5.80 -3.34 -46.25
CA LYS A 54 6.96 -3.07 -47.13
C LYS A 54 6.80 -1.79 -47.97
N LYS A 55 5.56 -1.42 -48.32
CA LYS A 55 5.27 -0.20 -49.10
C LYS A 55 5.33 1.05 -48.23
N TYR A 56 4.80 0.98 -47.01
CA TYR A 56 4.87 2.07 -46.03
C TYR A 56 6.28 2.29 -45.47
N PHE A 57 7.08 1.23 -45.30
CA PHE A 57 8.46 1.35 -44.81
C PHE A 57 9.37 2.18 -45.74
N LYS A 58 9.20 2.05 -47.07
CA LYS A 58 9.96 2.85 -48.04
C LYS A 58 9.55 4.33 -48.05
N VAL A 59 8.26 4.63 -47.84
CA VAL A 59 7.75 6.00 -47.77
C VAL A 59 8.16 6.69 -46.45
N LEU A 60 8.15 5.95 -45.34
CA LEU A 60 8.51 6.45 -44.01
C LEU A 60 10.01 6.83 -43.90
N LEU A 61 10.91 6.06 -44.52
CA LEU A 61 12.35 6.37 -44.50
C LEU A 61 12.70 7.68 -45.22
N ILE A 62 12.00 7.99 -46.32
CA ILE A 62 12.21 9.23 -47.09
C ILE A 62 11.70 10.44 -46.29
N SER A 63 10.54 10.34 -45.63
CA SER A 63 10.00 11.44 -44.82
C SER A 63 10.82 11.71 -43.56
N VAL A 64 11.33 10.66 -42.89
CA VAL A 64 12.19 10.81 -41.70
C VAL A 64 13.55 11.42 -42.06
N GLY A 65 14.10 11.06 -43.22
CA GLY A 65 15.34 11.66 -43.73
C GLY A 65 15.21 13.17 -43.99
N VAL A 66 14.12 13.62 -44.61
CA VAL A 66 13.87 15.04 -44.88
C VAL A 66 13.64 15.85 -43.60
N LEU A 67 12.95 15.27 -42.59
CA LEU A 67 12.72 15.90 -41.29
C LEU A 67 14.01 16.03 -40.45
N LEU A 68 14.91 15.04 -40.50
CA LEU A 68 16.21 15.10 -39.82
C LEU A 68 17.13 16.19 -40.42
N ILE A 69 17.15 16.33 -41.75
CA ILE A 69 17.98 17.33 -42.44
C ILE A 69 17.49 18.76 -42.14
N LEU A 70 16.18 18.98 -42.06
CA LEU A 70 15.60 20.28 -41.69
C LEU A 70 15.81 20.63 -40.20
N GLY A 71 15.77 19.64 -39.29
CA GLY A 71 16.04 19.84 -37.87
C GLY A 71 17.49 20.21 -37.54
N ILE A 72 18.45 19.68 -38.30
CA ILE A 72 19.88 20.00 -38.14
C ILE A 72 20.17 21.45 -38.58
N LEU A 73 19.52 21.96 -39.62
CA LEU A 73 19.67 23.36 -40.05
C LEU A 73 19.10 24.37 -39.03
N ALA A 74 17.99 24.04 -38.36
CA ALA A 74 17.39 24.89 -37.34
C ALA A 74 18.21 24.95 -36.03
N SER A 75 18.88 23.86 -35.65
CA SER A 75 19.69 23.78 -34.43
C SER A 75 21.03 24.51 -34.54
N VAL A 76 21.64 24.53 -35.74
CA VAL A 76 22.88 25.31 -35.99
C VAL A 76 22.61 26.83 -35.96
N ALA A 77 21.45 27.29 -36.45
CA ALA A 77 21.06 28.70 -36.43
C ALA A 77 20.77 29.22 -35.01
N MET A 78 20.15 28.40 -34.14
CA MET A 78 19.88 28.77 -32.73
C MET A 78 21.15 28.78 -31.86
N GLY A 79 22.12 27.90 -32.11
CA GLY A 79 23.39 27.88 -31.38
C GLY A 79 24.26 29.12 -31.59
N ILE A 80 24.28 29.65 -32.82
CA ILE A 80 25.03 30.87 -33.16
C ILE A 80 24.37 32.12 -32.52
N TYR A 81 23.04 32.16 -32.45
CA TYR A 81 22.29 33.26 -31.83
C TYR A 81 22.49 33.34 -30.31
N ALA A 82 22.62 32.19 -29.62
CA ALA A 82 22.86 32.12 -28.19
C ALA A 82 24.27 32.63 -27.78
N LEU A 83 25.30 32.37 -28.59
CA LEU A 83 26.67 32.83 -28.32
C LEU A 83 26.84 34.36 -28.39
N VAL A 84 26.06 35.03 -29.24
CA VAL A 84 26.07 36.50 -29.36
C VAL A 84 25.33 37.16 -28.19
N TYR A 85 24.34 36.50 -27.58
CA TYR A 85 23.53 37.06 -26.49
C TYR A 85 24.22 36.96 -25.11
N ILE A 86 25.08 35.96 -24.89
CA ILE A 86 25.73 35.71 -23.60
C ILE A 86 26.86 36.71 -23.30
N THR A 87 27.43 37.39 -24.30
CA THR A 87 28.50 38.37 -24.09
C THR A 87 28.02 39.75 -23.61
N ARG A 88 26.69 39.97 -23.48
CA ARG A 88 26.10 41.28 -23.16
C ARG A 88 25.45 41.41 -21.78
N THR A 89 25.52 40.40 -20.91
CA THR A 89 24.99 40.50 -19.55
C THR A 89 26.12 40.62 -18.53
N THR A 90 26.33 41.85 -18.07
CA THR A 90 27.16 42.18 -16.91
C THR A 90 26.60 41.47 -15.67
N VAL A 91 27.41 40.65 -15.02
CA VAL A 91 27.05 39.95 -13.77
C VAL A 91 27.26 40.90 -12.59
N THR A 92 26.17 41.50 -12.10
CA THR A 92 26.16 42.20 -10.82
C THR A 92 26.06 41.16 -9.70
N SER A 93 27.18 40.94 -8.99
CA SER A 93 27.24 40.07 -7.82
C SER A 93 26.42 40.68 -6.68
N THR A 94 25.28 40.06 -6.33
CA THR A 94 24.47 40.44 -5.16
C THR A 94 24.59 39.33 -4.13
N THR A 95 25.22 39.65 -3.00
CA THR A 95 25.38 38.76 -1.85
C THR A 95 24.00 38.43 -1.26
N MET A 96 23.61 37.15 -1.24
CA MET A 96 22.38 36.71 -0.57
C MET A 96 22.63 36.61 0.93
N THR A 97 22.07 37.54 1.70
CA THR A 97 22.01 37.44 3.16
C THR A 97 20.92 36.42 3.52
N THR A 98 21.32 35.25 4.03
CA THR A 98 20.40 34.25 4.59
C THR A 98 19.82 34.77 5.90
N THR A 99 18.60 35.29 5.86
CA THR A 99 17.81 35.55 7.06
C THR A 99 17.25 34.24 7.58
N THR A 100 17.87 33.68 8.62
CA THR A 100 17.30 32.58 9.41
C THR A 100 16.11 33.12 10.18
N THR A 101 14.92 33.06 9.58
CA THR A 101 13.67 33.28 10.32
C THR A 101 13.44 32.06 11.20
N THR A 102 13.91 32.12 12.44
CA THR A 102 13.50 31.21 13.51
C THR A 102 12.03 31.47 13.80
N THR A 103 11.15 30.86 13.01
CA THR A 103 9.73 30.73 13.38
C THR A 103 9.69 29.77 14.56
N THR A 104 9.60 30.33 15.76
CA THR A 104 9.27 29.60 16.98
C THR A 104 7.84 29.08 16.82
N THR A 105 7.68 27.96 16.11
CA THR A 105 6.41 27.24 16.06
C THR A 105 6.21 26.68 17.46
N THR A 106 5.37 27.36 18.24
CA THR A 106 4.80 26.79 19.46
C THR A 106 4.26 25.41 19.11
N THR A 107 4.81 24.39 19.77
CA THR A 107 4.43 22.98 19.62
C THR A 107 2.97 22.83 20.03
N SER A 108 2.04 23.13 19.12
CA SER A 108 0.66 22.69 19.21
C SER A 108 0.72 21.18 19.05
N THR A 109 0.84 20.48 20.18
CA THR A 109 0.83 19.02 20.21
C THR A 109 -0.48 18.55 19.60
N ALA A 110 -0.40 17.80 18.51
CA ALA A 110 -1.55 17.44 17.70
C ALA A 110 -2.60 16.68 18.54
N ALA A 111 -3.87 17.10 18.48
CA ALA A 111 -4.93 16.62 19.39
C ALA A 111 -5.13 15.10 19.35
N GLN A 112 -4.90 14.49 18.20
CA GLN A 112 -4.94 13.05 17.99
C GLN A 112 -3.90 12.27 18.80
N CYS A 113 -2.89 12.93 19.37
CA CYS A 113 -1.96 12.31 20.31
C CYS A 113 -2.53 12.15 21.72
N TYR A 114 -3.68 12.75 22.00
CA TYR A 114 -4.37 12.66 23.29
C TYR A 114 -5.78 12.09 23.18
N SER A 115 -6.40 12.15 21.99
CA SER A 115 -7.73 11.61 21.71
C SER A 115 -7.65 10.63 20.54
N TYR A 116 -7.65 9.33 20.86
CA TYR A 116 -7.60 8.23 19.91
C TYR A 116 -8.25 6.97 20.49
N THR A 117 -8.66 6.06 19.61
CA THR A 117 -9.10 4.71 19.97
C THR A 117 -7.92 3.75 19.91
N THR A 118 -7.80 2.88 20.91
CA THR A 118 -6.74 1.87 20.92
C THR A 118 -7.22 0.57 20.29
N MET A 119 -6.38 -0.02 19.43
CA MET A 119 -6.60 -1.34 18.85
C MET A 119 -5.47 -2.27 19.25
N ASN A 120 -5.82 -3.40 19.86
CA ASN A 120 -4.89 -4.46 20.27
C ASN A 120 -5.45 -5.80 19.79
N ASP A 121 -5.13 -6.16 18.55
CA ASP A 121 -5.61 -7.37 17.91
C ASP A 121 -4.41 -8.17 17.35
N VAL A 122 -4.10 -9.28 18.02
CA VAL A 122 -2.98 -10.18 17.68
C VAL A 122 -3.07 -10.76 16.27
N THR A 123 -4.26 -10.84 15.70
CA THR A 123 -4.46 -11.35 14.34
C THR A 123 -4.00 -10.37 13.27
N ARG A 124 -3.74 -9.09 13.64
CA ARG A 124 -3.20 -8.07 12.74
C ARG A 124 -1.70 -8.14 12.57
N LEU A 125 -0.97 -8.91 13.37
CA LEU A 125 0.47 -9.02 13.21
C LEU A 125 0.82 -9.51 11.81
N ALA A 126 1.83 -8.92 11.19
CA ALA A 126 2.36 -9.35 9.90
C ALA A 126 2.79 -10.83 9.91
N THR A 127 3.14 -11.38 11.07
CA THR A 127 3.49 -12.79 11.27
C THR A 127 2.28 -13.71 11.47
N ALA A 128 1.08 -13.17 11.69
CA ALA A 128 -0.12 -13.98 11.73
C ALA A 128 -0.41 -14.54 10.33
N GLY A 129 -0.87 -15.78 10.28
CA GLY A 129 -1.03 -16.54 9.04
C GLY A 129 -2.21 -16.07 8.18
N SER A 130 -2.65 -16.96 7.30
CA SER A 130 -3.72 -16.69 6.33
C SER A 130 -5.11 -16.65 6.98
N GLY A 131 -6.04 -15.98 6.31
CA GLY A 131 -7.44 -15.87 6.71
C GLY A 131 -8.24 -14.96 5.78
N TYR A 132 -9.50 -14.73 6.13
CA TYR A 132 -10.45 -13.89 5.38
C TYR A 132 -10.98 -12.72 6.23
N THR A 133 -10.22 -12.27 7.22
CA THR A 133 -10.60 -11.12 8.02
C THR A 133 -10.50 -9.85 7.18
N SER A 134 -11.36 -8.87 7.47
CA SER A 134 -11.57 -7.69 6.65
C SER A 134 -11.74 -6.44 7.49
N ASP A 135 -11.22 -5.32 7.00
CA ASP A 135 -11.41 -3.99 7.56
C ASP A 135 -12.46 -3.16 6.78
N TYR A 136 -13.18 -3.76 5.83
CA TYR A 136 -14.09 -3.11 4.86
C TYR A 136 -15.14 -2.14 5.46
N SER A 137 -15.50 -2.28 6.73
CA SER A 137 -16.50 -1.44 7.40
C SER A 137 -16.14 -1.09 8.85
N LEU A 138 -14.85 -1.11 9.19
CA LEU A 138 -14.39 -0.98 10.58
C LEU A 138 -14.09 0.47 10.99
N PHE A 139 -13.65 1.31 10.05
CA PHE A 139 -13.15 2.64 10.32
C PHE A 139 -14.13 3.73 9.91
N SER A 140 -14.01 4.88 10.57
CA SER A 140 -14.73 6.10 10.26
C SER A 140 -13.72 7.24 10.22
N THR A 141 -13.70 7.99 9.12
CA THR A 141 -12.77 9.11 8.93
C THR A 141 -12.91 10.13 10.07
N GLY A 142 -11.78 10.65 10.55
CA GLY A 142 -11.71 11.54 11.70
C GLY A 142 -11.61 10.82 13.05
N THR A 143 -11.71 9.48 13.07
CA THR A 143 -11.43 8.67 14.26
C THR A 143 -10.00 8.15 14.20
N TRP A 144 -9.14 8.69 15.06
CA TRP A 144 -7.74 8.30 15.14
C TRP A 144 -7.57 6.97 15.87
N ILE A 145 -6.80 6.06 15.28
CA ILE A 145 -6.51 4.73 15.79
C ILE A 145 -5.05 4.65 16.22
N ARG A 146 -4.81 4.09 17.41
CA ARG A 146 -3.48 3.68 17.89
C ARG A 146 -3.42 2.16 17.95
N PHE A 147 -2.51 1.55 17.20
CA PHE A 147 -2.16 0.15 17.40
C PHE A 147 -1.27 0.02 18.66
N SER A 148 -1.53 -1.00 19.48
CA SER A 148 -0.72 -1.22 20.69
C SER A 148 -0.76 -2.67 21.18
N GLY A 149 0.16 -2.99 22.09
CA GLY A 149 0.16 -4.25 22.81
C GLY A 149 0.65 -5.42 21.96
N ALA A 150 0.09 -6.60 22.22
CA ALA A 150 0.47 -7.83 21.53
C ALA A 150 0.01 -7.86 20.07
N GLY A 151 -0.95 -7.02 19.69
CA GLY A 151 -1.42 -6.85 18.33
C GLY A 151 -0.57 -5.94 17.44
N GLY A 152 0.68 -5.66 17.83
CA GLY A 152 1.55 -4.73 17.13
C GLY A 152 1.30 -3.28 17.53
N THR A 153 2.28 -2.43 17.25
CA THR A 153 2.32 -1.03 17.70
C THR A 153 2.26 -0.01 16.56
N GLN A 154 2.45 -0.48 15.33
CA GLN A 154 2.39 0.34 14.12
C GLN A 154 1.98 -0.51 12.92
N ILE A 155 1.45 0.13 11.87
CA ILE A 155 1.28 -0.52 10.57
C ILE A 155 2.66 -0.87 10.02
N THR A 156 2.82 -2.08 9.46
CA THR A 156 4.09 -2.51 8.86
C THR A 156 4.51 -1.56 7.73
N THR A 157 5.79 -1.18 7.67
CA THR A 157 6.35 -0.28 6.64
C THR A 157 6.96 -1.03 5.46
N SER A 158 6.86 -2.36 5.47
CA SER A 158 7.24 -3.24 4.37
C SER A 158 6.14 -4.26 4.11
N SER A 159 5.99 -4.66 2.86
CA SER A 159 5.03 -5.69 2.47
C SER A 159 5.29 -7.00 3.23
N PRO A 160 4.30 -7.56 3.95
CA PRO A 160 4.42 -8.88 4.55
C PRO A 160 4.18 -10.01 3.53
N GLY A 161 3.83 -9.70 2.27
CA GLY A 161 3.29 -10.67 1.32
C GLY A 161 1.78 -10.88 1.48
N GLN A 162 1.13 -11.50 0.50
CA GLN A 162 -0.30 -11.85 0.57
C GLN A 162 -0.55 -12.98 1.59
N TYR A 163 -1.79 -13.10 2.10
CA TYR A 163 -2.18 -14.13 3.08
C TYR A 163 -1.50 -14.02 4.46
N HIS A 164 -1.30 -12.80 4.92
CA HIS A 164 -0.77 -12.46 6.25
C HIS A 164 -1.78 -11.63 7.03
N CYS A 165 -1.53 -11.46 8.32
CA CYS A 165 -2.42 -10.74 9.23
C CYS A 165 -3.88 -11.19 9.15
N THR A 166 -4.08 -12.50 8.91
CA THR A 166 -5.37 -13.16 8.73
C THR A 166 -6.25 -12.60 7.61
N ALA A 167 -5.63 -12.00 6.58
CA ALA A 167 -6.30 -11.40 5.45
C ALA A 167 -5.70 -11.84 4.12
N GLN A 168 -6.48 -11.80 3.04
CA GLN A 168 -6.01 -12.14 1.70
C GLN A 168 -5.18 -11.00 1.09
N TYR A 169 -5.65 -9.76 1.27
CA TYR A 169 -5.01 -8.54 0.79
C TYR A 169 -4.38 -7.80 1.97
N THR A 170 -3.06 -7.72 1.97
CA THR A 170 -2.30 -7.35 3.18
C THR A 170 -1.78 -5.92 3.09
N GLY A 171 -2.33 -5.06 3.92
CA GLY A 171 -2.04 -3.63 3.97
C GLY A 171 -0.73 -3.34 4.69
N TRP A 172 0.14 -2.58 4.03
CA TRP A 172 1.40 -2.06 4.58
C TRP A 172 1.57 -0.59 4.16
N TYR A 173 2.15 0.22 5.05
CA TYR A 173 2.39 1.63 4.81
C TYR A 173 3.62 1.82 3.91
N SER A 174 3.41 2.34 2.71
CA SER A 174 4.47 2.54 1.71
C SER A 174 5.06 3.95 1.71
N GLY A 175 4.55 4.84 2.57
CA GLY A 175 5.07 6.19 2.74
C GLY A 175 6.23 6.26 3.72
N SER A 176 6.87 7.43 3.78
CA SER A 176 7.79 7.74 4.88
C SER A 176 6.99 8.03 6.15
N LEU A 177 7.47 7.52 7.29
CA LEU A 177 6.86 7.82 8.59
C LEU A 177 7.15 9.29 8.98
N PRO A 178 6.20 9.98 9.62
CA PRO A 178 6.38 11.36 10.07
C PRO A 178 7.45 11.50 11.16
N SER A 179 8.10 12.67 11.20
CA SER A 179 8.94 13.06 12.34
C SER A 179 8.07 13.36 13.56
N SER A 180 8.66 13.34 14.76
CA SER A 180 7.92 13.58 16.01
C SER A 180 7.15 14.92 15.97
N GLY A 181 5.84 14.86 16.25
CA GLY A 181 4.92 16.00 16.22
C GLY A 181 4.33 16.30 14.84
N GLU A 182 4.80 15.65 13.77
CA GLU A 182 4.29 15.86 12.42
C GLU A 182 3.09 14.95 12.13
N THR A 183 2.19 15.48 11.29
CA THR A 183 1.12 14.72 10.64
C THR A 183 1.36 14.74 9.14
N VAL A 184 1.36 13.56 8.50
CA VAL A 184 1.54 13.43 7.05
C VAL A 184 0.46 12.54 6.46
N ASN A 185 0.11 12.82 5.21
CA ASN A 185 -0.65 11.88 4.41
C ASN A 185 0.30 10.86 3.80
N GLY A 186 -0.08 9.60 3.82
CA GLY A 186 0.69 8.54 3.21
C GLY A 186 -0.18 7.42 2.67
N THR A 187 0.44 6.57 1.87
CA THR A 187 -0.24 5.48 1.18
C THR A 187 -0.08 4.19 1.96
N VAL A 188 -1.18 3.48 2.18
CA VAL A 188 -1.15 2.05 2.50
C VAL A 188 -1.40 1.27 1.23
N CYS A 189 -0.42 0.47 0.84
CA CYS A 189 -0.49 -0.47 -0.25
C CYS A 189 -0.98 -1.84 0.24
N TYR A 190 -1.80 -2.51 -0.55
CA TYR A 190 -2.25 -3.87 -0.26
C TYR A 190 -1.61 -4.86 -1.20
N THR A 191 -0.87 -5.81 -0.64
CA THR A 191 -0.18 -6.84 -1.41
C THR A 191 -1.15 -7.93 -1.83
N TYR A 192 -1.14 -8.26 -3.12
CA TYR A 192 -1.89 -9.38 -3.66
C TYR A 192 -1.29 -9.85 -4.99
N SER A 193 -1.32 -11.15 -5.23
CA SER A 193 -0.67 -11.78 -6.37
C SER A 193 0.82 -11.36 -6.43
N ALA A 194 1.33 -11.05 -7.63
CA ALA A 194 2.70 -10.59 -7.84
C ALA A 194 2.92 -9.09 -7.52
N SER A 195 1.88 -8.34 -7.14
CA SER A 195 2.01 -6.90 -6.84
C SER A 195 2.05 -6.64 -5.35
N SER A 196 3.08 -5.91 -4.91
CA SER A 196 3.16 -5.39 -3.53
C SER A 196 2.18 -4.23 -3.28
N CYS A 197 1.61 -3.64 -4.33
CA CYS A 197 0.62 -2.55 -4.21
C CYS A 197 -0.47 -2.74 -5.27
N TYR A 198 -1.28 -3.77 -5.08
CA TYR A 198 -2.38 -4.08 -5.99
C TYR A 198 -3.56 -3.11 -5.79
N TYR A 199 -3.86 -2.80 -4.52
CA TYR A 199 -4.78 -1.74 -4.12
C TYR A 199 -4.07 -0.75 -3.20
N ALA A 200 -4.67 0.42 -3.00
CA ALA A 200 -4.11 1.44 -2.12
C ALA A 200 -5.18 2.30 -1.45
N ASN A 201 -4.91 2.71 -0.22
CA ASN A 201 -5.65 3.76 0.50
C ASN A 201 -4.70 4.91 0.84
N ILE A 202 -5.19 6.13 0.83
CA ILE A 202 -4.49 7.28 1.43
C ILE A 202 -5.03 7.45 2.85
N ILE A 203 -4.11 7.54 3.82
CA ILE A 203 -4.42 7.73 5.25
C ILE A 203 -3.61 8.90 5.80
N SER A 204 -4.01 9.40 6.97
CA SER A 204 -3.18 10.34 7.73
C SER A 204 -2.46 9.61 8.86
N VAL A 205 -1.19 9.93 9.08
CA VAL A 205 -0.37 9.38 10.16
C VAL A 205 0.24 10.51 10.96
N THR A 206 0.18 10.42 12.28
CA THR A 206 0.84 11.36 13.20
C THR A 206 1.85 10.62 14.06
N ASN A 207 3.04 11.19 14.22
CA ASN A 207 4.01 10.70 15.19
C ASN A 207 3.84 11.47 16.51
N CYS A 208 3.39 10.79 17.56
CA CYS A 208 3.19 11.36 18.88
C CYS A 208 4.43 11.24 19.79
N GLY A 209 5.61 11.04 19.19
CA GLY A 209 6.90 10.85 19.84
C GLY A 209 7.16 9.40 20.23
N SER A 210 6.25 8.78 20.99
CA SER A 210 6.40 7.39 21.48
C SER A 210 5.51 6.37 20.78
N PHE A 211 4.56 6.82 19.96
CA PHE A 211 3.65 5.97 19.20
C PHE A 211 3.12 6.73 17.98
N TYR A 212 2.57 5.99 17.04
CA TYR A 212 1.86 6.55 15.89
C TYR A 212 0.35 6.45 16.11
N VAL A 213 -0.38 7.43 15.57
CA VAL A 213 -1.83 7.37 15.41
C VAL A 213 -2.20 7.56 13.96
N TYR A 214 -3.27 6.90 13.54
CA TYR A 214 -3.68 6.79 12.15
C TYR A 214 -5.13 7.20 11.99
N ASP A 215 -5.43 8.11 11.06
CA ASP A 215 -6.78 8.31 10.56
C ASP A 215 -6.98 7.37 9.37
N LEU A 216 -7.66 6.24 9.62
CA LEU A 216 -7.78 5.14 8.68
C LEU A 216 -9.06 5.25 7.86
N VAL A 217 -9.00 4.75 6.63
CA VAL A 217 -10.13 4.69 5.70
C VAL A 217 -10.50 3.23 5.50
N ASN A 218 -11.78 2.93 5.37
CA ASN A 218 -12.21 1.58 5.01
C ASN A 218 -11.60 1.16 3.65
N PRO A 219 -11.01 -0.04 3.54
CA PRO A 219 -10.65 -0.61 2.26
C PRO A 219 -11.85 -0.75 1.32
N SER A 220 -11.62 -0.61 0.02
CA SER A 220 -12.69 -0.61 -0.99
C SER A 220 -13.26 -1.99 -1.32
N ILE A 221 -12.55 -3.07 -0.96
CA ILE A 221 -13.02 -4.44 -1.11
C ILE A 221 -12.85 -5.22 0.19
N SER A 222 -13.54 -6.36 0.26
CA SER A 222 -13.45 -7.29 1.39
C SER A 222 -12.11 -8.00 1.44
N TYR A 223 -11.80 -8.60 2.60
CA TYR A 223 -10.58 -9.38 2.85
C TYR A 223 -9.28 -8.57 2.79
N MET A 224 -9.40 -7.25 2.84
CA MET A 224 -8.31 -6.29 3.00
C MET A 224 -8.14 -5.91 4.45
N ARG A 225 -6.89 -5.89 4.92
CA ARG A 225 -6.60 -5.58 6.31
C ARG A 225 -5.30 -4.81 6.50
N TYR A 226 -5.30 -3.84 7.40
CA TYR A 226 -4.06 -3.19 7.85
C TYR A 226 -3.25 -4.14 8.74
N CYS A 227 -2.07 -4.58 8.27
CA CYS A 227 -1.16 -5.41 9.04
C CYS A 227 -0.24 -4.56 9.93
N THR A 228 0.21 -5.13 11.04
CA THR A 228 0.96 -4.45 12.10
C THR A 228 2.24 -5.19 12.48
N VAL A 229 3.16 -4.51 13.17
CA VAL A 229 4.41 -5.05 13.74
C VAL A 229 4.63 -4.61 15.18
#